data_AF-A0A847GJW3-F1
#
_entry.id   AF-A0A847GJW3-F1
#
_cell.length_a   1.000
_cell.length_b   1.000
_cell.length_c   1.000
_cell.angle_alpha   90.00
_cell.angle_beta   90.00
_cell.angle_gamma   90.00
#
_symmetry.space_group_name_H-M   'P 1'
#
loop_
_entity.id
_entity.type
_entity.pdbx_description
1 polymer ?
#
loop_
_entity_poly.entity_id
_entity_poly.type
_entity_poly.pdbx_seq_one_letter_code
_entity_poly.pdbx_strand_id
1 'polypeptide(L)'
;MSLSCALAPIVTTVLNAVLAWAPEAAAAGETTLRWNLPSGTALNVQLTQTTRTQTTVQDAVAAVQIEAGCDLRWTVDGEAADGTIQLTQAFTRLWLKTASPDGQASVYDSASPEEPAADVTALADAVRPLLRVRIGMSLSPRGEILDVRRAAELDRLLRDLPALSGWKSLLTKEGMSRTLHRALGTLPKDPVNAGDQWTVTRQLDTPLGRLVATDTCTYEGPVRDGQRTLDTIRIATDMRLAGDAASPAAAATDRWPRQQLQGVYRFDAAAGFLAESRVSQTLLAEVPYAGGKIQIKTVSTLGTRLTPTDAETDH
;
A
#
# COMPACT_ATOMS: atom_id res chain seq x y z
N MET A 1 30.61 84.60 -47.05
CA MET A 1 31.86 83.97 -46.57
C MET A 1 31.66 82.47 -46.57
N SER A 2 32.40 81.78 -47.45
CA SER A 2 33.07 80.46 -47.33
C SER A 2 32.84 79.63 -46.04
N LEU A 3 32.78 78.30 -45.97
CA LEU A 3 33.41 77.20 -46.74
C LEU A 3 32.87 75.82 -46.22
N SER A 4 32.88 74.81 -47.11
CA SER A 4 33.26 73.38 -46.95
C SER A 4 32.65 72.36 -45.95
N CYS A 5 32.15 71.25 -46.53
CA CYS A 5 32.64 69.84 -46.51
C CYS A 5 32.97 69.05 -45.21
N ALA A 6 32.32 67.88 -45.02
CA ALA A 6 32.85 66.53 -44.62
C ALA A 6 31.67 65.58 -44.24
N LEU A 7 31.39 64.43 -44.89
CA LEU A 7 31.96 63.05 -44.81
C LEU A 7 31.75 62.26 -43.47
N ALA A 8 30.72 61.37 -43.47
CA ALA A 8 30.57 60.00 -42.86
C ALA A 8 30.84 59.76 -41.33
N PRO A 9 30.29 58.72 -40.65
CA PRO A 9 29.86 57.41 -41.18
C PRO A 9 28.53 56.80 -40.67
N ILE A 10 28.12 55.76 -41.40
CA ILE A 10 27.02 54.82 -41.16
C ILE A 10 27.46 53.79 -40.10
N VAL A 11 26.70 53.65 -39.02
CA VAL A 11 26.88 52.58 -38.02
C VAL A 11 25.84 51.49 -38.31
N THR A 12 26.32 50.35 -38.82
CA THR A 12 25.53 49.14 -39.02
C THR A 12 25.52 48.33 -37.72
N THR A 13 24.41 48.35 -36.98
CA THR A 13 24.22 47.50 -35.80
C THR A 13 23.70 46.13 -36.23
N VAL A 14 24.56 45.11 -36.19
CA VAL A 14 24.18 43.71 -36.34
C VAL A 14 23.65 43.22 -34.98
N LEU A 15 22.35 42.94 -34.90
CA LEU A 15 21.71 42.36 -33.72
C LEU A 15 21.85 40.83 -33.78
N ASN A 16 22.85 40.27 -33.07
CA ASN A 16 22.97 38.83 -32.84
C ASN A 16 21.88 38.40 -31.83
N ALA A 17 20.80 37.79 -32.32
CA ALA A 17 19.85 37.07 -31.49
C ALA A 17 20.44 35.70 -31.11
N VAL A 18 20.98 35.59 -29.89
CA VAL A 18 21.28 34.30 -29.27
C VAL A 18 19.95 33.65 -28.88
N LEU A 19 19.53 32.62 -29.62
CA LEU A 19 18.45 31.73 -29.21
C LEU A 19 18.94 30.96 -27.98
N ALA A 20 18.48 31.37 -26.79
CA ALA A 20 18.66 30.58 -25.58
C ALA A 20 17.77 29.34 -25.69
N TRP A 21 18.39 28.18 -25.98
CA TRP A 21 17.74 26.88 -25.85
C TRP A 21 17.60 26.59 -24.36
N ALA A 22 16.48 27.01 -23.77
CA ALA A 22 16.09 26.51 -22.46
C ALA A 22 15.68 25.04 -22.62
N PRO A 23 16.16 24.10 -21.79
CA PRO A 23 15.58 22.77 -21.75
C PRO A 23 14.13 22.93 -21.32
N GLU A 24 13.21 22.60 -22.23
CA GLU A 24 11.80 22.51 -21.95
C GLU A 24 11.64 21.42 -20.89
N ALA A 25 11.48 21.83 -19.64
CA ALA A 25 10.96 20.95 -18.61
C ALA A 25 9.62 20.49 -19.15
N ALA A 26 9.54 19.25 -19.62
CA ALA A 26 8.31 18.67 -20.11
C ALA A 26 7.26 18.90 -19.02
N ALA A 27 6.35 19.84 -19.28
CA ALA A 27 5.16 19.97 -18.47
C ALA A 27 4.46 18.63 -18.60
N ALA A 28 4.54 17.81 -17.55
CA ALA A 28 3.80 16.57 -17.50
C ALA A 28 2.33 16.97 -17.60
N GLY A 29 1.73 16.74 -18.77
CA GLY A 29 0.32 17.03 -19.00
C GLY A 29 -0.57 16.20 -18.07
N GLU A 30 -1.84 16.57 -18.03
CA GLU A 30 -2.84 15.86 -17.23
C GLU A 30 -2.78 14.35 -17.46
N THR A 31 -2.65 13.59 -16.38
CA THR A 31 -2.52 12.13 -16.39
C THR A 31 -3.76 11.49 -15.80
N THR A 32 -4.35 10.53 -16.52
CA THR A 32 -5.47 9.74 -16.02
C THR A 32 -4.97 8.45 -15.37
N LEU A 33 -5.19 8.31 -14.06
CA LEU A 33 -4.75 7.15 -13.29
C LEU A 33 -5.92 6.17 -13.10
N ARG A 34 -5.98 5.09 -13.87
CA ARG A 34 -7.06 4.09 -13.78
C ARG A 34 -6.52 2.68 -13.84
N TRP A 35 -7.09 1.82 -13.00
CA TRP A 35 -6.99 0.39 -13.21
C TRP A 35 -7.67 0.04 -14.53
N ASN A 36 -6.92 -0.62 -15.40
CA ASN A 36 -7.37 -1.12 -16.68
C ASN A 36 -6.63 -2.43 -16.93
N LEU A 37 -7.32 -3.54 -16.66
CA LEU A 37 -6.76 -4.88 -16.79
C LEU A 37 -7.67 -5.69 -17.71
N PRO A 38 -7.25 -5.94 -18.96
CA PRO A 38 -8.03 -6.75 -19.88
C PRO A 38 -8.30 -8.16 -19.33
N SER A 39 -9.40 -8.78 -19.78
CA SER A 39 -9.72 -10.17 -19.48
C SER A 39 -8.55 -11.10 -19.82
N GLY A 40 -8.25 -12.04 -18.94
CA GLY A 40 -7.12 -12.96 -19.08
C GLY A 40 -5.78 -12.40 -18.61
N THR A 41 -5.69 -11.13 -18.22
CA THR A 41 -4.49 -10.59 -17.59
C THR A 41 -4.18 -11.36 -16.31
N ALA A 42 -2.93 -11.78 -16.14
CA ALA A 42 -2.45 -12.38 -14.91
C ALA A 42 -1.36 -11.50 -14.27
N LEU A 43 -1.46 -11.32 -12.95
CA LEU A 43 -0.48 -10.59 -12.15
C LEU A 43 0.01 -11.49 -11.02
N ASN A 44 1.31 -11.48 -10.77
CA ASN A 44 1.87 -11.92 -9.50
C ASN A 44 1.84 -10.71 -8.54
N VAL A 45 1.26 -10.90 -7.35
CA VAL A 45 1.17 -9.89 -6.31
C VAL A 45 1.95 -10.37 -5.10
N GLN A 46 3.00 -9.66 -4.75
CA GLN A 46 3.83 -9.93 -3.58
C GLN A 46 3.49 -8.93 -2.49
N LEU A 47 3.06 -9.41 -1.33
CA LEU A 47 2.85 -8.60 -0.13
C LEU A 47 3.89 -8.97 0.92
N THR A 48 4.59 -7.96 1.42
CA THR A 48 5.57 -8.10 2.50
C THR A 48 5.23 -7.13 3.62
N GLN A 49 5.10 -7.66 4.82
CA GLN A 49 4.90 -6.88 6.02
C GLN A 49 6.06 -7.10 6.99
N THR A 50 6.71 -6.02 7.38
CA THR A 50 7.70 -6.02 8.47
C THR A 50 7.12 -5.23 9.63
N THR A 51 7.10 -5.83 10.81
CA THR A 51 6.60 -5.22 12.05
C THR A 51 7.62 -5.41 13.16
N ARG A 52 7.96 -4.33 13.85
CA ARG A 52 8.76 -4.35 15.08
C ARG A 52 7.94 -3.74 16.20
N THR A 53 7.66 -4.52 17.23
CA THR A 53 6.94 -4.07 18.42
C THR A 53 7.89 -4.07 19.60
N GLN A 54 8.09 -2.88 20.18
CA GLN A 54 8.88 -2.69 21.38
C GLN A 54 7.94 -2.37 22.55
N THR A 55 8.06 -3.12 23.63
CA THR A 55 7.36 -2.89 24.89
C THR A 55 8.37 -2.47 25.94
N THR A 56 8.17 -1.30 26.52
CA THR A 56 8.98 -0.78 27.62
C THR A 56 8.14 -0.80 28.89
N VAL A 57 8.60 -1.49 29.93
CA VAL A 57 7.99 -1.53 31.26
C VAL A 57 9.03 -1.06 32.26
N GLN A 58 8.81 0.11 32.85
CA GLN A 58 9.86 0.80 33.64
C GLN A 58 11.12 0.97 32.76
N ASP A 59 12.25 0.37 33.15
CA ASP A 59 13.51 0.41 32.38
C ASP A 59 13.76 -0.86 31.54
N ALA A 60 12.89 -1.88 31.64
CA ALA A 60 13.03 -3.11 30.88
C ALA A 60 12.40 -2.97 29.48
N VAL A 61 13.17 -3.32 28.45
CA VAL A 61 12.74 -3.26 27.05
C VAL A 61 12.70 -4.67 26.47
N ALA A 62 11.55 -5.07 25.95
CA ALA A 62 11.38 -6.29 25.16
C ALA A 62 10.98 -5.90 23.73
N ALA A 63 11.55 -6.56 22.72
CA ALA A 63 11.23 -6.32 21.33
C ALA A 63 10.91 -7.63 20.60
N VAL A 64 9.80 -7.64 19.88
CA VAL A 64 9.41 -8.70 18.96
C VAL A 64 9.53 -8.16 17.53
N GLN A 65 10.10 -8.94 16.64
CA GLN A 65 10.14 -8.63 15.21
C GLN A 65 9.42 -9.73 14.43
N ILE A 66 8.56 -9.30 13.51
CA ILE A 66 7.79 -10.16 12.63
C ILE A 66 8.03 -9.69 11.20
N GLU A 67 8.43 -10.60 10.34
CA GLU A 67 8.44 -10.42 8.89
C GLU A 67 7.53 -11.50 8.33
N ALA A 68 6.47 -11.09 7.65
CA ALA A 68 5.52 -12.01 7.05
C ALA A 68 5.21 -11.55 5.64
N GLY A 69 4.81 -12.48 4.79
CA GLY A 69 4.35 -12.14 3.47
C GLY A 69 3.57 -13.25 2.81
N CYS A 70 3.05 -12.91 1.64
CA CYS A 70 2.43 -13.85 0.75
C CYS A 70 2.66 -13.44 -0.70
N ASP A 71 2.80 -14.45 -1.54
CA ASP A 71 2.72 -14.29 -2.98
C ASP A 71 1.34 -14.77 -3.42
N LEU A 72 0.72 -13.99 -4.29
CA LEU A 72 -0.62 -14.25 -4.82
C LEU A 72 -0.55 -14.24 -6.33
N ARG A 73 -1.44 -15.00 -6.94
CA ARG A 73 -1.79 -14.83 -8.36
C ARG A 73 -3.14 -14.18 -8.47
N TRP A 74 -3.22 -13.11 -9.25
CA TRP A 74 -4.47 -12.54 -9.72
C TRP A 74 -4.67 -12.93 -11.18
N THR A 75 -5.89 -13.34 -11.52
CA THR A 75 -6.32 -13.59 -12.89
C THR A 75 -7.59 -12.79 -13.13
N VAL A 76 -7.61 -11.96 -14.16
CA VAL A 76 -8.78 -11.17 -14.52
C VAL A 76 -9.77 -12.04 -15.26
N ASP A 77 -10.92 -12.25 -14.65
CA ASP A 77 -12.01 -13.07 -15.18
C ASP A 77 -12.83 -12.31 -16.22
N GLY A 78 -12.91 -10.98 -16.09
CA GLY A 78 -13.59 -10.10 -17.02
C GLY A 78 -13.87 -8.71 -16.45
N GLU A 79 -14.62 -7.91 -17.21
CA GLU A 79 -15.03 -6.56 -16.85
C GLU A 79 -16.55 -6.42 -16.99
N ALA A 80 -17.20 -5.78 -16.02
CA ALA A 80 -18.62 -5.44 -16.11
C ALA A 80 -18.83 -4.16 -16.96
N ALA A 81 -20.07 -3.90 -17.37
CA ALA A 81 -20.40 -2.76 -18.23
C ALA A 81 -20.08 -1.38 -17.63
N ASP A 82 -19.92 -1.29 -16.30
CA ASP A 82 -19.55 -0.06 -15.57
C ASP A 82 -18.03 0.11 -15.36
N GLY A 83 -17.22 -0.78 -15.93
CA GLY A 83 -15.77 -0.80 -15.76
C GLY A 83 -15.30 -1.59 -14.53
N THR A 84 -16.19 -2.25 -13.79
CA THR A 84 -15.79 -3.08 -12.66
C THR A 84 -14.99 -4.28 -13.13
N ILE A 85 -13.74 -4.38 -12.68
CA ILE A 85 -12.83 -5.48 -12.96
C ILE A 85 -13.18 -6.63 -12.02
N GLN A 86 -13.42 -7.81 -12.58
CA GLN A 86 -13.63 -9.05 -11.82
C GLN A 86 -12.39 -9.91 -11.91
N LEU A 87 -11.89 -10.37 -10.77
CA LEU A 87 -10.68 -11.19 -10.73
C LEU A 87 -10.79 -12.33 -9.71
N THR A 88 -9.99 -13.36 -9.96
CA THR A 88 -9.75 -14.46 -9.04
C THR A 88 -8.35 -14.34 -8.46
N GLN A 89 -8.25 -14.41 -7.14
CA GLN A 89 -7.02 -14.43 -6.37
C GLN A 89 -6.73 -15.84 -5.84
N ALA A 90 -5.48 -16.28 -5.94
CA ALA A 90 -4.97 -17.54 -5.37
C ALA A 90 -3.69 -17.28 -4.58
N PHE A 91 -3.52 -17.92 -3.42
CA PHE A 91 -2.23 -17.92 -2.71
C PHE A 91 -1.27 -18.90 -3.39
N THR A 92 -0.05 -18.44 -3.70
CA THR A 92 1.02 -19.30 -4.26
C THR A 92 2.13 -19.54 -3.25
N ARG A 93 2.34 -18.63 -2.31
CA ARG A 93 3.31 -18.77 -1.21
C ARG A 93 2.87 -18.00 0.01
N LEU A 94 3.08 -18.56 1.21
CA LEU A 94 2.97 -17.85 2.47
C LEU A 94 4.23 -18.11 3.29
N TRP A 95 4.78 -17.05 3.88
CA TRP A 95 6.00 -17.14 4.65
C TRP A 95 5.97 -16.22 5.87
N LEU A 96 6.66 -16.64 6.93
CA LEU A 96 6.73 -15.95 8.22
C LEU A 96 8.11 -16.16 8.83
N LYS A 97 8.64 -15.10 9.40
CA LYS A 97 9.81 -15.08 10.24
C LYS A 97 9.47 -14.29 11.50
N THR A 98 9.74 -14.88 12.64
CA THR A 98 9.56 -14.23 13.94
C THR A 98 10.89 -14.23 14.69
N ALA A 99 11.13 -13.18 15.46
CA ALA A 99 12.22 -13.11 16.41
C ALA A 99 11.68 -12.59 17.74
N SER A 100 11.86 -13.40 18.78
CA SER A 100 11.40 -13.16 20.15
C SER A 100 12.47 -12.44 20.97
N PRO A 101 12.11 -11.78 22.10
CA PRO A 101 13.05 -11.03 22.92
C PRO A 101 14.16 -11.88 23.55
N ASP A 102 13.91 -13.17 23.72
CA ASP A 102 14.83 -14.18 24.27
C ASP A 102 15.83 -14.73 23.24
N GLY A 103 15.78 -14.23 22.00
CA GLY A 103 16.66 -14.65 20.91
C GLY A 103 16.15 -15.87 20.14
N GLN A 104 15.01 -16.45 20.51
CA GLN A 104 14.38 -17.50 19.72
C GLN A 104 13.83 -16.93 18.41
N ALA A 105 13.91 -17.72 17.34
CA ALA A 105 13.36 -17.38 16.04
C ALA A 105 12.67 -18.58 15.41
N SER A 106 11.52 -18.34 14.80
CA SER A 106 10.79 -19.34 14.02
C SER A 106 10.67 -18.86 12.58
N VAL A 107 10.93 -19.75 11.64
CA VAL A 107 10.84 -19.49 10.20
C VAL A 107 9.93 -20.52 9.55
N TYR A 108 9.02 -20.05 8.72
CA TYR A 108 8.15 -20.89 7.92
C TYR A 108 8.04 -20.31 6.50
N ASP A 109 8.09 -21.19 5.51
CA ASP A 109 7.87 -20.85 4.10
C ASP A 109 7.18 -22.02 3.40
N SER A 110 5.97 -21.78 2.88
CA SER A 110 5.17 -22.81 2.23
C SER A 110 5.74 -23.28 0.90
N ALA A 111 6.69 -22.55 0.32
CA ALA A 111 7.41 -22.96 -0.89
C ALA A 111 8.72 -23.71 -0.57
N SER A 112 9.09 -23.85 0.71
CA SER A 112 10.26 -24.63 1.09
C SER A 112 10.01 -26.12 0.84
N PRO A 113 10.98 -26.86 0.24
CA PRO A 113 10.90 -28.31 0.13
C PRO A 113 11.21 -29.02 1.46
N GLU A 114 11.71 -28.31 2.46
CA GLU A 114 12.10 -28.87 3.76
C GLU A 114 10.86 -29.13 4.63
N GLU A 115 10.92 -30.18 5.44
CA GLU A 115 9.87 -30.41 6.44
C GLU A 115 9.85 -29.27 7.46
N PRO A 116 8.65 -28.78 7.84
CA PRO A 116 8.54 -27.72 8.83
C PRO A 116 9.12 -28.18 10.17
N ALA A 117 9.89 -27.31 10.82
CA ALA A 117 10.35 -27.56 12.17
C ALA A 117 9.16 -27.78 13.14
N ALA A 118 9.42 -28.48 14.25
CA ALA A 118 8.37 -28.90 15.18
C ALA A 118 7.56 -27.72 15.75
N ASP A 119 8.22 -26.57 15.96
CA ASP A 119 7.61 -25.34 16.46
C ASP A 119 6.67 -24.65 15.46
N VAL A 120 6.79 -24.96 14.16
CA VAL A 120 5.95 -24.39 13.08
C VAL A 120 5.09 -25.44 12.36
N THR A 121 5.07 -26.69 12.81
CA THR A 121 4.28 -27.76 12.17
C THR A 121 2.78 -27.44 12.16
N ALA A 122 2.22 -27.00 13.29
CA ALA A 122 0.81 -26.63 13.38
C ALA A 122 0.46 -25.46 12.43
N LEU A 123 1.41 -24.55 12.21
CA LEU A 123 1.26 -23.46 11.26
C LEU A 123 1.31 -23.98 9.81
N ALA A 124 2.23 -24.89 9.49
CA ALA A 124 2.31 -25.50 8.17
C ALA A 124 1.01 -26.22 7.79
N ASP A 125 0.44 -26.98 8.73
CA ASP A 125 -0.84 -27.67 8.55
C ASP A 125 -2.00 -26.70 8.32
N ALA A 126 -2.01 -25.57 9.03
CA ALA A 126 -3.00 -24.52 8.85
C ALA A 126 -2.90 -23.79 7.50
N VAL A 127 -1.69 -23.65 6.95
CA VAL A 127 -1.44 -22.92 5.69
C VAL A 127 -1.69 -23.77 4.46
N ARG A 128 -1.41 -25.08 4.48
CA ARG A 128 -1.55 -25.98 3.32
C ARG A 128 -2.91 -25.87 2.60
N PRO A 129 -4.06 -25.82 3.30
CA PRO A 129 -5.35 -25.67 2.64
C PRO A 129 -5.52 -24.31 1.95
N LEU A 130 -4.92 -23.23 2.47
CA LEU A 130 -5.04 -21.88 1.91
C LEU A 130 -4.46 -21.77 0.50
N LEU A 131 -3.41 -22.56 0.20
CA LEU A 131 -2.80 -22.62 -1.14
C LEU A 131 -3.73 -23.20 -2.21
N ARG A 132 -4.81 -23.87 -1.81
CA ARG A 132 -5.81 -24.46 -2.74
C ARG A 132 -7.04 -23.58 -2.90
N VAL A 133 -7.13 -22.50 -2.13
CA VAL A 133 -8.30 -21.63 -2.11
C VAL A 133 -8.21 -20.60 -3.23
N ARG A 134 -9.35 -20.39 -3.90
CA ARG A 134 -9.57 -19.31 -4.86
C ARG A 134 -10.57 -18.32 -4.26
N ILE A 135 -10.26 -17.04 -4.37
CA ILE A 135 -11.06 -15.94 -3.81
C ILE A 135 -11.46 -15.03 -4.96
N GLY A 136 -12.76 -14.87 -5.19
CA GLY A 136 -13.26 -13.91 -6.18
C GLY A 136 -13.26 -12.51 -5.61
N MET A 137 -12.92 -11.52 -6.42
CA MET A 137 -12.91 -10.11 -6.03
C MET A 137 -13.45 -9.23 -7.15
N SER A 138 -13.90 -8.04 -6.78
CA SER A 138 -14.30 -7.01 -7.74
C SER A 138 -13.71 -5.66 -7.37
N LEU A 139 -13.11 -5.00 -8.35
CA LEU A 139 -12.40 -3.72 -8.21
C LEU A 139 -13.05 -2.67 -9.11
N SER A 140 -13.25 -1.46 -8.58
CA SER A 140 -13.59 -0.30 -9.42
C SER A 140 -12.37 0.12 -10.27
N PRO A 141 -12.56 0.90 -11.36
CA PRO A 141 -11.45 1.50 -12.11
C PRO A 141 -10.52 2.40 -11.26
N ARG A 142 -10.96 2.78 -10.05
CA ARG A 142 -10.17 3.57 -9.11
C ARG A 142 -9.42 2.71 -8.09
N GLY A 143 -9.57 1.38 -8.14
CA GLY A 143 -8.95 0.43 -7.21
C GLY A 143 -9.74 0.17 -5.94
N GLU A 144 -11.01 0.61 -5.87
CA GLU A 144 -11.87 0.35 -4.71
C GLU A 144 -12.33 -1.10 -4.74
N ILE A 145 -12.23 -1.80 -3.60
CA ILE A 145 -12.70 -3.17 -3.47
C ILE A 145 -14.22 -3.13 -3.26
N LEU A 146 -14.97 -3.54 -4.27
CA LEU A 146 -16.43 -3.52 -4.28
C LEU A 146 -17.01 -4.79 -3.65
N ASP A 147 -16.36 -5.94 -3.89
CA ASP A 147 -16.81 -7.22 -3.37
C ASP A 147 -15.64 -8.19 -3.16
N VAL A 148 -15.81 -9.11 -2.20
CA VAL A 148 -14.90 -10.22 -1.91
C VAL A 148 -15.75 -11.47 -1.67
N ARG A 149 -15.67 -12.41 -2.60
CA ARG A 149 -16.40 -13.68 -2.65
C ARG A 149 -15.49 -14.82 -2.20
N ARG A 150 -15.88 -15.49 -1.11
CA ARG A 150 -15.11 -16.59 -0.50
C ARG A 150 -15.99 -17.82 -0.34
N ALA A 151 -15.39 -18.99 -0.43
CA ALA A 151 -16.07 -20.25 -0.09
C ALA A 151 -16.29 -20.33 1.42
N ALA A 152 -17.43 -20.90 1.85
CA ALA A 152 -17.77 -21.07 3.28
C ALA A 152 -16.73 -21.91 4.05
N GLU A 153 -16.02 -22.80 3.35
CA GLU A 153 -14.93 -23.63 3.87
C GLU A 153 -13.77 -22.77 4.41
N LEU A 154 -13.41 -21.70 3.70
CA LEU A 154 -12.36 -20.77 4.13
C LEU A 154 -12.77 -20.04 5.43
N ASP A 155 -14.04 -19.68 5.56
CA ASP A 155 -14.53 -19.02 6.78
C ASP A 155 -14.55 -19.92 8.00
N ARG A 156 -14.76 -21.23 7.82
CA ARG A 156 -14.60 -22.22 8.90
C ARG A 156 -13.14 -22.33 9.30
N LEU A 157 -12.26 -22.54 8.32
CA LEU A 157 -10.82 -22.68 8.54
C LEU A 157 -10.22 -21.50 9.32
N LEU A 158 -10.66 -20.27 9.05
CA LEU A 158 -10.14 -19.08 9.71
C LEU A 158 -10.68 -18.83 11.13
N ARG A 159 -11.83 -19.39 11.50
CA ARG A 159 -12.35 -19.26 12.86
C ARG A 159 -11.58 -20.16 13.84
N ASP A 160 -11.13 -21.30 13.36
CA ASP A 160 -10.71 -22.40 14.24
C ASP A 160 -9.18 -22.50 14.42
N LEU A 161 -8.41 -21.61 13.78
CA LEU A 161 -6.94 -21.71 13.71
C LEU A 161 -6.21 -20.50 14.33
N PRO A 162 -5.91 -20.52 15.65
CA PRO A 162 -5.06 -19.52 16.31
C PRO A 162 -3.65 -19.39 15.70
N ALA A 163 -3.14 -20.48 15.10
CA ALA A 163 -1.84 -20.53 14.43
C ALA A 163 -1.73 -19.53 13.26
N LEU A 164 -2.84 -19.10 12.65
CA LEU A 164 -2.87 -18.14 11.55
C LEU A 164 -2.91 -16.67 12.02
N SER A 165 -2.72 -16.41 13.31
CA SER A 165 -2.78 -15.05 13.89
C SER A 165 -1.89 -14.04 13.16
N GLY A 166 -0.69 -14.46 12.71
CA GLY A 166 0.25 -13.62 11.93
C GLY A 166 -0.28 -13.15 10.56
N TRP A 167 -1.25 -13.86 9.98
CA TRP A 167 -1.88 -13.51 8.70
C TRP A 167 -3.38 -13.24 8.82
N LYS A 168 -3.92 -13.13 10.04
CA LYS A 168 -5.36 -12.91 10.26
C LYS A 168 -5.88 -11.66 9.53
N SER A 169 -5.04 -10.62 9.44
CA SER A 169 -5.31 -9.40 8.67
C SER A 169 -5.35 -9.62 7.16
N LEU A 170 -4.79 -10.69 6.61
CA LEU A 170 -4.81 -10.97 5.17
C LEU A 170 -5.90 -11.96 4.78
N LEU A 171 -6.37 -12.78 5.72
CA LEU A 171 -7.23 -13.93 5.42
C LEU A 171 -8.72 -13.67 5.70
N THR A 172 -9.03 -12.84 6.70
CA THR A 172 -10.42 -12.43 6.99
C THR A 172 -10.95 -11.47 5.93
N LYS A 173 -12.26 -11.46 5.61
CA LYS A 173 -12.83 -10.51 4.62
C LYS A 173 -12.46 -9.06 4.95
N GLU A 174 -12.75 -8.64 6.17
CA GLU A 174 -12.50 -7.26 6.60
C GLU A 174 -11.01 -6.95 6.65
N GLY A 175 -10.19 -7.89 7.11
CA GLY A 175 -8.74 -7.75 7.10
C GLY A 175 -8.21 -7.57 5.68
N MET A 176 -8.61 -8.46 4.79
CA MET A 176 -8.20 -8.47 3.39
C MET A 176 -8.62 -7.18 2.70
N SER A 177 -9.88 -6.76 2.85
CA SER A 177 -10.35 -5.47 2.33
C SER A 177 -9.53 -4.30 2.88
N ARG A 178 -9.23 -4.26 4.19
CA ARG A 178 -8.39 -3.20 4.78
C ARG A 178 -6.96 -3.24 4.25
N THR A 179 -6.35 -4.42 4.15
CA THR A 179 -4.96 -4.58 3.73
C THR A 179 -4.80 -4.27 2.26
N LEU A 180 -5.69 -4.79 1.41
CA LEU A 180 -5.70 -4.51 -0.01
C LEU A 180 -6.04 -3.05 -0.28
N HIS A 181 -6.96 -2.43 0.44
CA HIS A 181 -7.19 -0.99 0.32
C HIS A 181 -5.91 -0.18 0.61
N ARG A 182 -5.17 -0.54 1.67
CA ARG A 182 -3.88 0.07 1.99
C ARG A 182 -2.80 -0.24 0.94
N ALA A 183 -2.84 -1.43 0.34
CA ALA A 183 -1.88 -1.88 -0.66
C ALA A 183 -2.10 -1.23 -2.03
N LEU A 184 -3.36 -1.04 -2.43
CA LEU A 184 -3.76 -0.62 -3.78
C LEU A 184 -4.12 0.86 -3.88
N GLY A 185 -4.55 1.47 -2.76
CA GLY A 185 -4.98 2.85 -2.74
C GLY A 185 -6.34 3.08 -3.38
N THR A 186 -6.68 4.37 -3.54
CA THR A 186 -7.82 4.80 -4.34
C THR A 186 -7.41 5.98 -5.21
N LEU A 187 -7.53 5.81 -6.52
CA LEU A 187 -7.08 6.75 -7.54
C LEU A 187 -8.06 7.95 -7.67
N PRO A 188 -7.63 9.11 -8.20
CA PRO A 188 -8.49 10.29 -8.34
C PRO A 188 -9.62 10.05 -9.34
N LYS A 189 -10.75 10.77 -9.22
CA LYS A 189 -11.87 10.67 -10.16
C LYS A 189 -11.60 11.39 -11.48
N ASP A 190 -10.77 12.42 -11.47
CA ASP A 190 -10.45 13.24 -12.63
C ASP A 190 -8.97 13.08 -12.97
N PRO A 191 -8.53 13.48 -14.18
CA PRO A 191 -7.12 13.57 -14.52
C PRO A 191 -6.38 14.50 -13.55
N VAL A 192 -5.08 14.26 -13.34
CA VAL A 192 -4.26 15.01 -12.38
C VAL A 192 -2.99 15.57 -13.00
N ASN A 193 -2.59 16.73 -12.52
CA ASN A 193 -1.30 17.39 -12.74
C ASN A 193 -0.40 17.21 -11.51
N ALA A 194 0.92 17.27 -11.71
CA ALA A 194 1.86 17.21 -10.58
C ALA A 194 1.55 18.31 -9.55
N GLY A 195 1.43 17.92 -8.28
CA GLY A 195 1.02 18.78 -7.18
C GLY A 195 -0.46 18.63 -6.78
N ASP A 196 -1.31 18.07 -7.66
CA ASP A 196 -2.73 17.88 -7.37
C ASP A 196 -2.95 16.91 -6.21
N GLN A 197 -4.03 17.14 -5.48
CA GLN A 197 -4.39 16.37 -4.30
C GLN A 197 -5.84 15.92 -4.34
N TRP A 198 -6.08 14.74 -3.79
CA TRP A 198 -7.42 14.26 -3.51
C TRP A 198 -7.44 13.57 -2.15
N THR A 199 -8.64 13.49 -1.57
CA THR A 199 -8.85 12.86 -0.27
C THR A 199 -9.68 11.60 -0.40
N VAL A 200 -9.36 10.63 0.45
CA VAL A 200 -10.10 9.37 0.56
C VAL A 200 -10.43 9.17 2.03
N THR A 201 -11.73 9.20 2.37
CA THR A 201 -12.19 9.00 3.74
C THR A 201 -12.82 7.64 3.89
N ARG A 202 -12.45 6.93 4.95
CA ARG A 202 -13.01 5.61 5.30
C ARG A 202 -13.34 5.52 6.77
N GLN A 203 -14.33 4.70 7.08
CA GLN A 203 -14.66 4.32 8.45
C GLN A 203 -14.07 2.95 8.75
N LEU A 204 -13.50 2.80 9.94
CA LEU A 204 -12.88 1.56 10.41
C LEU A 204 -13.48 1.22 11.77
N ASP A 205 -14.18 0.10 11.88
CA ASP A 205 -14.57 -0.41 13.19
C ASP A 205 -13.37 -1.14 13.82
N THR A 206 -12.98 -0.68 15.01
CA THR A 206 -11.85 -1.25 15.77
C THR A 206 -12.30 -1.60 17.20
N PRO A 207 -11.52 -2.41 17.94
CA PRO A 207 -11.80 -2.66 19.36
C PRO A 207 -11.81 -1.38 20.22
N LEU A 208 -11.20 -0.30 19.75
CA LEU A 208 -11.18 1.01 20.41
C LEU A 208 -12.39 1.89 20.05
N GLY A 209 -13.30 1.40 19.20
CA GLY A 209 -14.42 2.15 18.64
C GLY A 209 -14.27 2.41 17.14
N ARG A 210 -15.24 3.10 16.57
CA ARG A 210 -15.24 3.48 15.15
C ARG A 210 -14.25 4.62 14.93
N LEU A 211 -13.38 4.45 13.93
CA LEU A 211 -12.42 5.46 13.50
C LEU A 211 -12.82 6.00 12.13
N VAL A 212 -12.48 7.27 11.88
CA VAL A 212 -12.45 7.87 10.56
C VAL A 212 -10.99 8.04 10.19
N ALA A 213 -10.56 7.42 9.09
CA ALA A 213 -9.26 7.65 8.49
C ALA A 213 -9.44 8.49 7.23
N THR A 214 -8.64 9.55 7.10
CA THR A 214 -8.60 10.42 5.92
C THR A 214 -7.21 10.36 5.32
N ASP A 215 -7.11 9.79 4.12
CA ASP A 215 -5.89 9.80 3.34
C ASP A 215 -5.87 11.06 2.48
N THR A 216 -4.79 11.83 2.57
CA THR A 216 -4.46 12.89 1.62
C THR A 216 -3.44 12.33 0.64
N CYS A 217 -3.88 12.13 -0.60
CA CYS A 217 -3.05 11.70 -1.71
C CYS A 217 -2.52 12.93 -2.46
N THR A 218 -1.25 12.92 -2.84
CA THR A 218 -0.61 13.96 -3.66
C THR A 218 0.04 13.31 -4.86
N TYR A 219 -0.32 13.71 -6.07
CA TYR A 219 0.36 13.25 -7.27
C TYR A 219 1.67 14.03 -7.45
N GLU A 220 2.80 13.33 -7.48
CA GLU A 220 4.14 13.93 -7.61
C GLU A 220 4.64 13.92 -9.06
N GLY A 221 3.93 13.25 -9.96
CA GLY A 221 4.31 13.11 -11.36
C GLY A 221 5.02 11.79 -11.69
N PRO A 222 5.40 11.61 -12.96
CA PRO A 222 6.08 10.42 -13.44
C PRO A 222 7.56 10.38 -13.01
N VAL A 223 8.04 9.19 -12.69
CA VAL A 223 9.46 8.91 -12.41
C VAL A 223 9.90 7.70 -13.23
N ARG A 224 11.09 7.77 -13.84
CA ARG A 224 11.67 6.61 -14.52
C ARG A 224 12.13 5.56 -13.51
N ASP A 225 11.69 4.33 -13.72
CA ASP A 225 12.13 3.13 -13.02
C ASP A 225 12.57 2.08 -14.05
N GLY A 226 13.88 2.03 -14.32
CA GLY A 226 14.43 1.24 -15.41
C GLY A 226 13.87 1.66 -16.77
N GLN A 227 13.13 0.76 -17.43
CA GLN A 227 12.47 1.00 -18.71
C GLN A 227 11.03 1.51 -18.58
N ARG A 228 10.46 1.52 -17.36
CA ARG A 228 9.09 1.95 -17.10
C ARG A 228 9.08 3.40 -16.63
N THR A 229 7.98 4.07 -16.92
CA THR A 229 7.64 5.36 -16.31
C THR A 229 6.52 5.11 -15.32
N LEU A 230 6.77 5.41 -14.04
CA LEU A 230 5.81 5.17 -12.97
C LEU A 230 5.37 6.49 -12.32
N ASP A 231 4.07 6.70 -12.31
CA ASP A 231 3.38 7.81 -11.68
C ASP A 231 3.43 7.68 -10.16
N THR A 232 3.97 8.70 -9.50
CA THR A 232 4.21 8.67 -8.05
C THR A 232 3.09 9.37 -7.31
N ILE A 233 2.51 8.68 -6.33
CA ILE A 233 1.47 9.22 -5.46
C ILE A 233 1.94 9.08 -4.02
N ARG A 234 2.12 10.20 -3.32
CA ARG A 234 2.43 10.22 -1.90
C ARG A 234 1.16 10.27 -1.08
N ILE A 235 1.16 9.60 0.07
CA ILE A 235 0.01 9.51 0.96
C ILE A 235 0.42 9.87 2.38
N ALA A 236 -0.43 10.66 3.02
CA ALA A 236 -0.42 10.87 4.45
C ALA A 236 -1.82 10.59 4.99
N THR A 237 -1.93 9.85 6.09
CA THR A 237 -3.22 9.48 6.67
C THR A 237 -3.37 10.08 8.05
N ASP A 238 -4.46 10.83 8.22
CA ASP A 238 -4.96 11.26 9.52
C ASP A 238 -6.01 10.27 10.03
N MET A 239 -6.03 10.00 11.34
CA MET A 239 -7.03 9.13 11.97
C MET A 239 -7.62 9.79 13.20
N ARG A 240 -8.94 9.75 13.29
CA ARG A 240 -9.72 10.30 14.41
C ARG A 240 -10.81 9.33 14.84
N LEU A 241 -11.17 9.34 16.13
CA LEU A 241 -12.35 8.64 16.62
C LEU A 241 -13.62 9.25 16.01
N ALA A 242 -14.56 8.41 15.59
CA ALA A 242 -15.87 8.85 15.16
C ALA A 242 -16.73 9.19 16.39
N GLY A 243 -16.94 10.47 16.66
CA GLY A 243 -17.82 10.94 17.72
C GLY A 243 -17.93 12.47 17.78
N ASP A 244 -19.04 12.97 18.32
CA ASP A 244 -19.18 14.38 18.69
C ASP A 244 -18.21 14.72 19.83
N ALA A 245 -17.62 15.91 19.80
CA ALA A 245 -16.67 16.42 20.79
C ALA A 245 -17.20 16.44 22.25
N ALA A 246 -18.48 16.12 22.47
CA ALA A 246 -19.16 16.08 23.76
C ALA A 246 -19.42 14.66 24.32
N SER A 247 -19.05 13.58 23.62
CA SER A 247 -19.20 12.22 24.14
C SER A 247 -18.08 11.87 25.13
N PRO A 248 -18.30 11.04 26.17
CA PRO A 248 -17.22 10.52 27.03
C PRO A 248 -16.10 9.80 26.26
N ALA A 249 -16.32 9.43 24.98
CA ALA A 249 -15.28 8.98 24.06
C ALA A 249 -14.30 10.08 23.61
N ALA A 250 -14.72 11.36 23.59
CA ALA A 250 -13.85 12.51 23.31
C ALA A 250 -12.90 12.81 24.48
N ALA A 251 -13.30 12.47 25.72
CA ALA A 251 -12.45 12.55 26.92
C ALA A 251 -11.35 11.47 26.97
N ALA A 252 -11.39 10.48 26.07
CA ALA A 252 -10.35 9.46 25.92
C ALA A 252 -9.22 9.85 24.94
N THR A 253 -9.17 11.11 24.50
CA THR A 253 -8.12 11.64 23.61
C THR A 253 -6.71 11.49 24.18
N ASP A 254 -6.53 11.57 25.50
CA ASP A 254 -5.24 11.31 26.16
C ASP A 254 -4.79 9.84 26.08
N ARG A 255 -5.70 8.91 25.78
CA ARG A 255 -5.41 7.48 25.55
C ARG A 255 -5.26 7.13 24.07
N TRP A 256 -5.44 8.10 23.17
CA TRP A 256 -5.28 7.86 21.75
C TRP A 256 -3.82 7.56 21.44
N PRO A 257 -3.50 6.40 20.84
CA PRO A 257 -2.15 6.13 20.42
C PRO A 257 -1.69 7.20 19.43
N ARG A 258 -0.49 7.75 19.64
CA ARG A 258 0.11 8.61 18.61
C ARG A 258 0.39 7.72 17.42
N GLN A 259 -0.22 8.04 16.30
CA GLN A 259 -0.06 7.28 15.08
C GLN A 259 0.34 8.19 13.93
N GLN A 260 1.32 7.75 13.16
CA GLN A 260 1.68 8.34 11.89
C GLN A 260 1.59 7.24 10.84
N LEU A 261 0.85 7.49 9.77
CA LEU A 261 0.79 6.59 8.62
C LEU A 261 1.05 7.39 7.35
N GLN A 262 2.02 6.91 6.56
CA GLN A 262 2.46 7.54 5.33
C GLN A 262 2.84 6.47 4.31
N GLY A 263 2.76 6.80 3.04
CA GLY A 263 3.10 5.86 1.99
C GLY A 263 3.39 6.50 0.64
N VAL A 264 3.83 5.66 -0.27
CA VAL A 264 4.06 5.97 -1.68
C VAL A 264 3.49 4.85 -2.52
N TYR A 265 2.74 5.22 -3.55
CA TYR A 265 2.27 4.35 -4.62
C TYR A 265 2.98 4.70 -5.92
N ARG A 266 3.32 3.68 -6.71
CA ARG A 266 3.92 3.78 -8.03
C ARG A 266 3.00 3.11 -9.03
N PHE A 267 2.26 3.92 -9.77
CA PHE A 267 1.27 3.46 -10.74
C PHE A 267 1.87 3.46 -12.14
N ASP A 268 1.58 2.44 -12.94
CA ASP A 268 1.94 2.44 -14.36
C ASP A 268 0.69 2.80 -15.16
N ALA A 269 0.53 4.07 -15.51
CA ALA A 269 -0.64 4.52 -16.26
C ALA A 269 -0.72 3.90 -17.66
N ALA A 270 0.42 3.56 -18.27
CA ALA A 270 0.45 2.94 -19.59
C ALA A 270 -0.02 1.48 -19.53
N ALA A 271 0.37 0.75 -18.47
CA ALA A 271 -0.04 -0.64 -18.26
C ALA A 271 -1.35 -0.80 -17.49
N GLY A 272 -1.89 0.27 -16.89
CA GLY A 272 -3.19 0.29 -16.22
C GLY A 272 -3.20 -0.40 -14.86
N PHE A 273 -2.08 -0.46 -14.13
CA PHE A 273 -2.05 -1.10 -12.80
C PHE A 273 -1.04 -0.48 -11.85
N LEU A 274 -1.25 -0.69 -10.54
CA LEU A 274 -0.30 -0.30 -9.51
C LEU A 274 0.91 -1.22 -9.51
N ALA A 275 2.10 -0.73 -9.83
CA ALA A 275 3.32 -1.54 -9.87
C ALA A 275 3.91 -1.80 -8.48
N GLU A 276 3.94 -0.79 -7.61
CA GLU A 276 4.48 -0.90 -6.26
C GLU A 276 3.73 -0.01 -5.27
N SER A 277 3.61 -0.46 -4.02
CA SER A 277 3.28 0.39 -2.89
C SER A 277 4.20 0.13 -1.71
N ARG A 278 4.44 1.19 -0.93
CA ARG A 278 5.08 1.10 0.39
C ARG A 278 4.35 2.01 1.35
N VAL A 279 3.80 1.44 2.41
CA VAL A 279 3.07 2.18 3.45
C VAL A 279 3.64 1.86 4.82
N SER A 280 4.20 2.86 5.47
CA SER A 280 4.76 2.75 6.81
C SER A 280 3.84 3.36 7.84
N GLN A 281 3.80 2.74 9.01
CA GLN A 281 3.01 3.15 10.16
C GLN A 281 3.90 3.10 11.40
N THR A 282 3.85 4.16 12.20
CA THR A 282 4.36 4.16 13.56
C THR A 282 3.18 4.36 14.50
N LEU A 283 3.06 3.49 15.49
CA LEU A 283 2.07 3.54 16.55
C LEU A 283 2.79 3.62 17.89
N LEU A 284 2.40 4.57 18.73
CA LEU A 284 2.87 4.68 20.10
C LEU A 284 1.67 4.71 21.03
N ALA A 285 1.53 3.68 21.86
CA ALA A 285 0.50 3.59 22.89
C ALA A 285 1.13 3.61 24.28
N GLU A 286 0.44 4.22 25.25
CA GLU A 286 0.82 4.20 26.66
C GLU A 286 -0.33 3.60 27.49
N VAL A 287 -0.01 2.63 28.34
CA VAL A 287 -0.98 1.97 29.23
C VAL A 287 -0.52 2.14 30.68
N PRO A 288 -1.36 2.66 31.60
CA PRO A 288 -1.01 2.73 33.02
C PRO A 288 -0.77 1.33 33.62
N TYR A 289 0.31 1.15 34.40
CA TYR A 289 0.64 -0.12 35.04
C TYR A 289 1.45 0.08 36.33
N ALA A 290 1.00 -0.50 37.44
CA ALA A 290 1.73 -0.58 38.73
C ALA A 290 2.41 0.74 39.19
N GLY A 291 1.70 1.88 39.10
CA GLY A 291 2.23 3.20 39.48
C GLY A 291 3.14 3.87 38.44
N GLY A 292 3.33 3.24 37.27
CA GLY A 292 4.04 3.78 36.11
C GLY A 292 3.25 3.58 34.81
N LYS A 293 3.98 3.48 33.68
CA LYS A 293 3.40 3.29 32.33
C LYS A 293 4.13 2.18 31.59
N ILE A 294 3.38 1.40 30.83
CA ILE A 294 3.89 0.54 29.76
C ILE A 294 3.83 1.34 28.46
N GLN A 295 4.96 1.49 27.79
CA GLN A 295 5.01 2.09 26.45
C GLN A 295 5.11 1.00 25.40
N ILE A 296 4.24 1.06 24.40
CA ILE A 296 4.24 0.13 23.27
C ILE A 296 4.49 0.94 22.01
N LYS A 297 5.64 0.74 21.38
CA LYS A 297 5.98 1.32 20.08
C LYS A 297 5.96 0.24 19.02
N THR A 298 5.07 0.36 18.06
CA THR A 298 5.01 -0.52 16.88
C THR A 298 5.40 0.27 15.64
N VAL A 299 6.41 -0.20 14.92
CA VAL A 299 6.76 0.29 13.59
C VAL A 299 6.43 -0.82 12.60
N SER A 300 5.63 -0.52 11.59
CA SER A 300 5.22 -1.48 10.58
C SER A 300 5.34 -0.90 9.18
N THR A 301 5.87 -1.67 8.25
CA THR A 301 5.90 -1.34 6.82
C THR A 301 5.19 -2.44 6.06
N LEU A 302 4.24 -2.06 5.21
CA LEU A 302 3.60 -2.92 4.22
C LEU A 302 4.15 -2.54 2.85
N GLY A 303 4.76 -3.48 2.15
CA GLY A 303 5.18 -3.36 0.76
C GLY A 303 4.31 -4.25 -0.13
N THR A 304 3.96 -3.75 -1.30
CA THR A 304 3.27 -4.52 -2.33
C THR A 304 4.01 -4.36 -3.64
N ARG A 305 4.18 -5.43 -4.40
CA ARG A 305 4.69 -5.40 -5.77
C ARG A 305 3.77 -6.21 -6.67
N LEU A 306 3.38 -5.64 -7.79
CA LEU A 306 2.61 -6.33 -8.81
C LEU A 306 3.44 -6.41 -10.08
N THR A 307 3.52 -7.62 -10.65
CA THR A 307 4.22 -7.87 -11.90
C THR A 307 3.34 -8.66 -12.84
N PRO A 308 3.24 -8.28 -14.13
CA PRO A 308 2.62 -9.12 -15.14
C PRO A 308 3.27 -10.50 -15.17
N THR A 309 2.45 -11.51 -15.38
CA THR A 309 2.89 -12.89 -15.54
C THR A 309 2.03 -13.54 -16.63
N ASP A 310 2.52 -14.61 -17.23
CA ASP A 310 1.73 -15.36 -18.19
C ASP A 310 0.58 -16.03 -17.46
N ALA A 311 -0.62 -16.01 -18.05
CA ALA A 311 -1.70 -16.85 -17.57
C ALA A 311 -1.28 -18.31 -17.77
N GLU A 312 -1.20 -19.09 -16.69
CA GLU A 312 -1.09 -20.55 -16.85
C GLU A 312 -2.29 -21.01 -17.66
N THR A 313 -2.00 -21.62 -18.80
CA THR A 313 -2.94 -22.51 -19.47
C THR A 313 -3.00 -23.75 -18.59
N ASP A 314 -4.09 -23.91 -17.84
CA ASP A 314 -4.35 -25.16 -17.09
C ASP A 314 -4.16 -26.33 -18.06
N HIS A 315 -3.22 -27.23 -17.73
CA HIS A 315 -3.05 -28.54 -18.36
C HIS A 315 -3.72 -29.62 -17.49
#